data_AF-A0A5Q4GEM6-F1
#
_entry.id   AF-A0A5Q4GEM6-F1
#
_cell.length_a   1.000
_cell.length_b   1.000
_cell.length_c   1.000
_cell.angle_alpha   90.00
_cell.angle_beta   90.00
_cell.angle_gamma   90.00
#
_symmetry.space_group_name_H-M   'P 1'
#
loop_
_entity.id
_entity.type
_entity.pdbx_description
1 polymer ?
#
loop_
_entity_poly.entity_id
_entity_poly.type
_entity_poly.pdbx_seq_one_letter_code
_entity_poly.pdbx_strand_id
1 'polypeptide(L)'
;MTASHIRWEAVIALFDALLELPEAERQRRLEVMAVTAPELVAEVAAMLAADQREPGILETTLALLVMDIEPISHAGDGPGEPDSKADP
;
A
#
# COMPACT_ATOMS: atom_id res chain seq x y z
N MET A 1 -17.26 -17.24 -0.16
CA MET A 1 -16.19 -16.43 -0.77
C MET A 1 -16.84 -15.35 -1.61
N THR A 2 -16.45 -14.09 -1.42
CA THR A 2 -16.99 -12.96 -2.20
C THR A 2 -16.21 -12.79 -3.50
N ALA A 3 -16.81 -12.13 -4.51
CA ALA A 3 -16.16 -11.87 -5.79
C ALA A 3 -14.81 -11.12 -5.64
N SER A 4 -14.70 -10.23 -4.65
CA SER A 4 -13.45 -9.52 -4.33
C SER A 4 -12.33 -10.44 -3.84
N HIS A 5 -12.67 -11.50 -3.09
CA HIS A 5 -11.68 -12.48 -2.62
C HIS A 5 -11.11 -13.30 -3.77
N ILE A 6 -11.98 -13.75 -4.69
CA ILE A 6 -11.58 -14.52 -5.87
C ILE A 6 -10.69 -13.66 -6.79
N ARG A 7 -11.01 -12.37 -6.96
CA ARG A 7 -10.17 -11.43 -7.72
C ARG A 7 -8.79 -11.27 -7.08
N TRP A 8 -8.73 -11.11 -5.76
CA TRP A 8 -7.48 -10.98 -5.03
C TRP A 8 -6.58 -12.22 -5.13
N GLU A 9 -7.17 -13.42 -5.05
CA GLU A 9 -6.42 -14.68 -5.24
C GLU A 9 -5.84 -14.78 -6.67
N ALA A 10 -6.58 -14.34 -7.69
CA ALA A 10 -6.09 -14.31 -9.06
C ALA A 10 -4.95 -13.30 -9.26
N VAL A 11 -5.03 -12.13 -8.60
CA VAL A 11 -3.97 -11.12 -8.60
C VAL A 11 -2.69 -11.69 -8.01
N ILE A 12 -2.75 -12.30 -6.81
CA ILE A 12 -1.58 -12.88 -6.13
C ILE A 12 -0.97 -14.01 -6.97
N ALA A 13 -1.79 -14.96 -7.41
CA ALA A 13 -1.29 -16.10 -8.18
C ALA A 13 -0.60 -15.67 -9.48
N LEU A 14 -1.13 -14.62 -10.14
CA LEU A 14 -0.50 -14.07 -11.33
C LEU A 14 0.80 -13.32 -11.00
N PHE A 15 0.81 -12.54 -9.92
CA PHE A 15 2.01 -11.84 -9.45
C PHE A 15 3.16 -12.81 -9.15
N ASP A 16 2.91 -13.85 -8.37
CA ASP A 16 3.91 -14.87 -8.03
C ASP A 16 4.45 -15.56 -9.29
N ALA A 17 3.56 -15.97 -10.20
CA ALA A 17 3.96 -16.60 -11.46
C ALA A 17 4.81 -15.68 -12.35
N LEU A 18 4.60 -14.35 -12.29
CA LEU A 18 5.38 -13.38 -13.07
C LEU A 18 6.70 -13.02 -12.40
N LEU A 19 6.81 -13.12 -11.07
CA LEU A 19 8.09 -12.91 -10.36
C LEU A 19 9.13 -13.96 -10.76
N GLU A 20 8.71 -15.20 -11.03
CA GLU A 20 9.60 -16.29 -11.42
C GLU A 20 10.10 -16.18 -12.88
N LEU A 21 9.50 -15.31 -13.70
CA LEU A 21 9.85 -15.17 -15.11
C LEU A 21 10.95 -14.11 -15.34
N PRO A 22 11.83 -14.32 -16.34
CA PRO A 22 12.71 -13.25 -16.83
C PRO A 22 11.92 -12.02 -17.27
N GLU A 23 12.47 -10.83 -17.06
CA GLU A 23 11.80 -9.56 -17.31
C GLU A 23 11.17 -9.44 -18.71
N ALA A 24 11.91 -9.83 -19.75
CA ALA A 24 11.43 -9.79 -21.13
C ALA A 24 10.21 -10.70 -21.38
N GLU A 25 10.17 -11.86 -20.72
CA GLU A 25 9.05 -12.81 -20.84
C GLU A 25 7.85 -12.35 -20.02
N ARG A 26 8.10 -11.83 -18.81
CA ARG A 26 7.08 -11.17 -17.99
C ARG A 26 6.38 -10.04 -18.74
N GLN A 27 7.14 -9.17 -19.39
CA GLN A 27 6.59 -8.04 -20.15
C GLN A 27 5.71 -8.51 -21.31
N ARG A 28 6.17 -9.49 -22.10
CA ARG A 28 5.37 -10.09 -23.16
C ARG A 28 4.06 -10.70 -22.64
N ARG A 29 4.13 -11.38 -21.50
CA ARG A 29 2.96 -12.04 -20.90
C ARG A 29 1.93 -11.03 -20.42
N LEU A 30 2.37 -9.92 -19.82
CA LEU A 30 1.51 -8.80 -19.44
C LEU A 30 0.84 -8.16 -20.67
N GLU A 31 1.58 -7.94 -21.76
CA GLU A 31 1.04 -7.37 -23.01
C GLU A 31 -0.05 -8.26 -23.63
N VAL A 32 0.17 -9.59 -23.68
CA VAL A 32 -0.82 -10.54 -24.17
C VAL A 32 -2.07 -10.54 -23.29
N MET A 33 -1.91 -10.52 -21.96
CA MET A 33 -3.02 -10.54 -21.02
C MET A 33 -3.78 -9.21 -20.98
N ALA A 34 -3.14 -8.09 -21.31
CA ALA A 34 -3.78 -6.78 -21.31
C ALA A 34 -4.96 -6.70 -22.31
N VAL A 35 -4.95 -7.55 -23.34
CA VAL A 35 -6.04 -7.64 -24.33
C VAL A 35 -7.32 -8.20 -23.72
N THR A 36 -7.21 -9.15 -22.78
CA THR A 36 -8.37 -9.89 -22.24
C THR A 36 -8.73 -9.49 -20.81
N ALA A 37 -7.75 -9.02 -20.02
CA ALA A 37 -7.93 -8.67 -18.62
C ALA A 37 -7.10 -7.42 -18.25
N PRO A 38 -7.40 -6.25 -18.84
CA PRO A 38 -6.60 -5.03 -18.66
C PRO A 38 -6.57 -4.55 -17.20
N GLU A 39 -7.68 -4.67 -16.45
CA GLU A 39 -7.70 -4.25 -15.04
C GLU A 39 -6.81 -5.12 -14.16
N LEU A 40 -6.86 -6.45 -14.36
CA LEU A 40 -6.03 -7.40 -13.62
C LEU A 40 -4.55 -7.16 -13.89
N VAL A 41 -4.20 -6.89 -15.16
CA VAL A 41 -2.83 -6.55 -15.56
C VAL A 41 -2.37 -5.24 -14.92
N ALA A 42 -3.23 -4.22 -14.84
CA ALA A 42 -2.88 -2.95 -14.21
C ALA A 42 -2.56 -3.13 -12.71
N GLU A 43 -3.35 -3.94 -11.99
CA GLU A 43 -3.10 -4.25 -10.58
C GLU A 43 -1.78 -4.99 -10.38
N VAL A 44 -1.52 -6.04 -11.16
CA VAL A 44 -0.29 -6.83 -11.04
C VAL A 44 0.95 -6.04 -11.49
N ALA A 45 0.83 -5.22 -12.53
CA ALA A 45 1.91 -4.33 -12.96
C ALA A 45 2.26 -3.29 -11.89
N ALA A 46 1.26 -2.75 -11.17
CA ALA A 46 1.51 -1.85 -10.05
C ALA A 46 2.26 -2.55 -8.91
N MET A 47 1.91 -3.81 -8.60
CA MET A 47 2.62 -4.61 -7.59
C MET A 47 4.08 -4.89 -8.00
N LEU A 48 4.31 -5.33 -9.24
CA LEU A 48 5.66 -5.55 -9.77
C LEU A 48 6.51 -4.27 -9.80
N ALA A 49 5.89 -3.12 -10.06
CA ALA A 49 6.56 -1.83 -10.02
C ALA A 49 6.83 -1.34 -8.58
N ALA A 50 6.10 -1.83 -7.58
CA ALA A 50 6.38 -1.57 -6.18
C ALA A 50 7.54 -2.44 -5.67
N ASP A 51 7.59 -3.72 -6.07
CA ASP A 51 8.66 -4.66 -5.73
C ASP A 51 10.03 -4.24 -6.29
N GLN A 52 10.06 -3.73 -7.53
CA GLN A 52 11.30 -3.27 -8.18
C GLN A 52 11.84 -1.94 -7.64
N ARG A 53 11.04 -1.17 -6.89
CA ARG A 53 11.55 0.05 -6.25
C ARG A 53 12.46 -0.40 -5.11
N GLU A 54 13.74 -0.04 -5.20
CA GLU A 54 14.68 -0.23 -4.10
C GLU A 54 14.04 0.22 -2.78
N PRO A 55 14.30 -0.49 -1.66
CA PRO A 55 13.61 -0.29 -0.39
C PRO A 55 13.61 1.17 0.13
N GLY A 56 14.53 2.03 -0.34
CA GLY A 56 14.62 3.45 0.02
C GLY A 56 13.61 4.42 -0.63
N ILE A 57 12.94 4.04 -1.73
CA ILE A 57 12.06 4.98 -2.46
C ILE A 57 10.69 5.09 -1.79
N LEU A 58 10.16 3.99 -1.24
CA LEU A 58 8.91 4.01 -0.48
C LEU A 58 9.07 4.86 0.78
N GLU A 59 10.21 4.76 1.48
CA GLU A 59 10.53 5.59 2.65
C GLU A 59 10.61 7.07 2.28
N THR A 60 11.21 7.41 1.13
CA THR A 60 11.29 8.79 0.63
C THR A 60 9.92 9.33 0.23
N THR A 61 9.09 8.52 -0.43
CA THR A 61 7.75 8.95 -0.89
C THR A 61 6.77 9.04 0.27
N LEU A 62 6.84 8.13 1.25
CA LEU A 62 6.07 8.22 2.49
C LEU A 62 6.52 9.44 3.30
N ALA A 63 7.81 9.71 3.41
CA ALA A 63 8.33 10.89 4.10
C ALA A 63 7.86 12.19 3.45
N LEU A 64 7.79 12.24 2.11
CA LEU A 64 7.23 13.37 1.38
C LEU A 64 5.71 13.51 1.60
N LEU A 65 4.96 12.41 1.67
CA LEU A 65 3.53 12.45 1.98
C LEU A 65 3.25 12.88 3.42
N VAL A 66 4.07 12.43 4.38
CA VAL A 66 3.93 12.78 5.81
C VAL A 66 4.21 14.27 6.06
N MET A 67 5.06 14.91 5.25
CA MET A 67 5.27 16.36 5.35
C MET A 67 4.05 17.21 4.94
N ASP A 68 3.09 16.64 4.22
CA ASP A 68 1.86 17.34 3.80
C ASP A 68 0.71 17.17 4.81
N ILE A 69 0.84 16.22 5.75
CA ILE A 69 -0.13 16.02 6.82
C ILE A 69 0.32 16.87 8.00
N GLU A 70 -0.25 18.07 8.13
CA GLU A 70 -0.07 18.87 9.33
C GLU A 70 -0.38 18.00 10.56
N PRO A 71 0.53 17.91 11.55
CA PRO A 71 0.22 17.20 12.77
C PRO A 71 -1.02 17.86 13.36
N ILE A 72 -2.07 17.07 13.58
CA ILE A 72 -3.25 17.50 14.31
C ILE A 72 -2.75 17.82 15.72
N SER A 73 -2.36 19.08 15.95
CA SER A 73 -2.09 19.61 17.28
C SER A 73 -3.39 19.49 18.05
N HIS A 74 -3.52 18.42 18.82
CA HIS A 74 -4.55 18.32 19.86
C HIS A 74 -4.14 19.26 21.00
N ALA A 75 -4.23 20.56 20.74
CA ALA A 75 -4.21 21.62 21.73
C ALA A 75 -5.67 21.80 22.22
N GLY A 76 -6.08 20.94 23.14
CA GLY A 76 -7.24 21.13 23.99
C GLY A 76 -6.83 20.61 25.36
N ASP A 77 -6.16 21.41 26.17
CA ASP A 77 -6.82 22.29 27.14
C ASP A 77 -7.81 21.49 28.00
N GLY A 78 -7.26 20.65 28.88
CA GLY A 78 -7.97 20.21 30.07
C GLY A 78 -7.51 21.13 31.21
N PRO A 79 -8.39 21.99 31.77
CA PRO A 79 -8.00 22.81 32.90
C PRO A 79 -7.74 21.89 34.09
N GLY A 80 -6.54 22.01 34.65
CA GLY A 80 -6.27 21.47 35.97
C GLY A 80 -7.19 22.14 36.99
N GLU A 81 -7.81 21.35 37.84
CA GLU A 81 -8.24 21.79 39.15
C GLU A 81 -7.73 20.85 40.23
N PRO A 82 -7.48 21.39 41.44
CA PRO A 82 -6.36 21.00 42.28
C PRO A 82 -6.81 20.17 43.49
N ASP A 83 -5.80 19.54 44.07
CA ASP A 83 -5.70 19.03 45.44
C ASP A 83 -6.52 19.87 46.46
N SER A 84 -7.48 19.26 47.18
CA SER A 84 -7.86 19.64 48.56
C SER A 84 -9.08 18.87 49.11
N LYS A 85 -8.82 17.94 50.04
CA LYS A 85 -9.48 17.76 51.36
C LYS A 85 -9.08 16.37 51.91
N ALA A 86 -8.14 16.25 52.85
CA ALA A 86 -8.30 16.49 54.29
C ALA A 86 -9.57 15.78 54.83
N ASP A 87 -9.43 14.59 55.45
CA ASP A 87 -9.25 14.36 56.91
C ASP A 87 -10.50 13.57 57.39
N PRO A 88 -10.57 12.88 58.56
CA PRO A 88 -9.59 12.48 59.58
C PRO A 88 -9.22 10.97 59.60
#